data_AF-A0A1I5AYS8-F1
#
_entry.id   AF-A0A1I5AYS8-F1
#
_cell.length_a   1.000
_cell.length_b   1.000
_cell.length_c   1.000
_cell.angle_alpha   90.00
_cell.angle_beta   90.00
_cell.angle_gamma   90.00
#
_symmetry.space_group_name_H-M   'P 1'
#
loop_
_entity.id
_entity.type
_entity.pdbx_description
1 polymer ?
#
loop_
_entity_poly.entity_id
_entity_poly.type
_entity_poly.pdbx_seq_one_letter_code
_entity_poly.pdbx_strand_id
1 'polypeptide(L)'
;MDEIKVQLSDDAVRWFEQNYRYTEWDADEFARDQGWSGFDFVVGSDGEPLVVPGEYVFGHLCSHLLDASNAEAAATIMGEAAPGKASEFHGVLAYDYADEAAREATERIGASLAGYPVLNDEDFDQREREAAISTLTDCCDVPAEIAGDVAAALSDDGQSLCTDCSIWDLGRIMDRLGYRECAECDGWIKTSHDEPLHYDCAKAHEEPDCECVSRLIDTHRHNEVVTTWADVRETLRGCEYCYSQVLPYGKTA
;
A
#
# COMPACT_ATOMS: atom_id res chain seq x y z
N MET A 1 5.41 4.26 -53.56
CA MET A 1 4.80 4.56 -52.25
C MET A 1 5.91 5.19 -51.46
N ASP A 2 5.86 6.51 -51.29
CA ASP A 2 6.79 7.17 -50.39
C ASP A 2 6.44 6.74 -48.98
N GLU A 3 7.46 6.28 -48.25
CA GLU A 3 7.34 5.90 -46.85
C GLU A 3 7.00 7.17 -46.06
N ILE A 4 5.80 7.25 -45.48
CA ILE A 4 5.42 8.37 -44.63
C ILE A 4 6.27 8.23 -43.36
N LYS A 5 7.29 9.07 -43.24
CA LYS A 5 8.16 9.10 -42.06
C LYS A 5 7.38 9.72 -40.90
N VAL A 6 7.39 9.07 -39.73
CA VAL A 6 6.81 9.60 -38.50
C VAL A 6 7.60 10.84 -38.07
N GLN A 7 6.89 11.91 -37.69
CA GLN A 7 7.50 13.12 -37.15
C GLN A 7 7.73 12.97 -35.63
N LEU A 8 8.98 12.77 -35.24
CA LEU A 8 9.36 12.80 -33.82
C LEU A 8 9.54 14.26 -33.37
N SER A 9 9.14 14.58 -32.14
CA SER A 9 9.46 15.86 -31.51
C SER A 9 10.96 15.94 -31.16
N ASP A 10 11.48 17.16 -31.00
CA ASP A 10 12.87 17.36 -30.53
C ASP A 10 13.09 16.81 -29.12
N ASP A 11 12.06 16.84 -28.26
CA ASP A 11 12.13 16.33 -26.89
C ASP A 11 12.17 14.79 -26.87
N ALA A 12 11.40 14.13 -27.73
CA ALA A 12 11.44 12.67 -27.90
C ALA A 12 12.81 12.22 -28.43
N VAL A 13 13.36 12.92 -29.44
CA VAL A 13 14.71 12.64 -29.96
C VAL A 13 15.75 12.78 -28.84
N ARG A 14 15.70 13.87 -28.07
CA ARG A 14 16.61 14.08 -26.93
C ARG A 14 16.49 12.97 -25.88
N TRP A 15 15.28 12.49 -25.60
CA TRP A 15 15.08 11.39 -24.66
C TRP A 15 15.73 10.09 -25.15
N PHE A 16 15.60 9.75 -26.43
CA PHE A 16 16.26 8.56 -27.01
C PHE A 16 17.79 8.66 -26.99
N GLU A 17 18.36 9.86 -27.19
CA GLU A 17 19.81 10.07 -27.08
C GLU A 17 20.36 9.79 -25.68
N GLN A 18 19.51 9.94 -24.66
CA GLN A 18 19.85 9.74 -23.25
C GLN A 18 19.50 8.31 -22.77
N ASN A 19 18.48 7.69 -23.38
CA ASN A 19 17.99 6.36 -23.02
C ASN A 19 18.41 5.30 -24.05
N TYR A 20 19.63 4.77 -23.92
CA TYR A 20 20.21 3.76 -24.84
C TYR A 20 19.44 2.43 -24.97
N ARG A 21 18.38 2.22 -24.18
CA ARG A 21 17.56 1.01 -24.24
C ARG A 21 16.55 1.04 -25.39
N TYR A 22 16.12 2.24 -25.80
CA TYR A 22 15.12 2.45 -26.83
C TYR A 22 15.62 3.50 -27.83
N THR A 23 15.10 3.44 -29.04
CA THR A 23 15.61 4.24 -30.16
C THR A 23 14.48 4.93 -30.91
N GLU A 24 14.84 5.92 -31.71
CA GLU A 24 13.91 6.57 -32.65
C GLU A 24 13.24 5.56 -33.60
N TRP A 25 13.88 4.43 -33.87
CA TRP A 25 13.32 3.37 -34.71
C TRP A 25 12.14 2.66 -34.01
N ASP A 26 12.25 2.40 -32.72
CA ASP A 26 11.18 1.79 -31.92
C ASP A 26 9.94 2.72 -31.87
N ALA A 27 10.18 4.04 -31.78
CA ALA A 27 9.12 5.04 -31.82
C ALA A 27 8.43 5.14 -33.18
N ASP A 28 9.18 5.10 -34.28
CA ASP A 28 8.63 5.12 -35.64
C ASP A 28 7.81 3.86 -35.94
N GLU A 29 8.28 2.67 -35.53
CA GLU A 29 7.52 1.42 -35.65
C GLU A 29 6.22 1.48 -34.83
N PHE A 30 6.32 1.87 -33.55
CA PHE A 30 5.15 1.98 -32.68
C PHE A 30 4.11 2.97 -33.22
N ALA A 31 4.54 4.17 -33.62
CA ALA A 31 3.63 5.18 -34.16
C ALA A 31 2.92 4.67 -35.43
N ARG A 32 3.62 3.94 -36.31
CA ARG A 32 3.00 3.34 -37.50
C ARG A 32 1.97 2.28 -37.15
N ASP A 33 2.24 1.43 -36.16
CA ASP A 33 1.31 0.42 -35.67
C ASP A 33 0.03 1.03 -35.08
N GLN A 34 0.15 2.21 -34.44
CA GLN A 34 -0.99 2.99 -33.95
C GLN A 34 -1.69 3.81 -35.05
N GLY A 35 -1.14 3.86 -36.27
CA GLY A 35 -1.64 4.71 -37.35
C GLY A 35 -1.43 6.21 -37.11
N TRP A 36 -0.41 6.56 -36.31
CA TRP A 36 0.00 7.93 -36.00
C TRP A 36 0.95 8.47 -37.05
N SER A 37 1.08 9.80 -37.10
CA SER A 37 2.00 10.49 -38.03
C SER A 37 3.06 11.33 -37.32
N GLY A 38 2.94 11.49 -36.00
CA GLY A 38 4.00 11.96 -35.13
C GLY A 38 4.16 11.11 -33.89
N PHE A 39 5.21 11.38 -33.13
CA PHE A 39 5.51 10.70 -31.87
C PHE A 39 6.16 11.68 -30.90
N ASP A 40 5.62 11.73 -29.68
CA ASP A 40 6.18 12.46 -28.56
C ASP A 40 5.68 11.88 -27.23
N PHE A 41 6.24 12.33 -26.12
CA PHE A 41 5.86 11.89 -24.78
C PHE A 41 5.00 12.93 -24.06
N VAL A 42 4.03 12.45 -23.28
CA VAL A 42 3.41 13.30 -22.26
C VAL A 42 4.46 13.57 -21.19
N VAL A 43 4.65 14.83 -20.82
CA VAL A 43 5.70 15.23 -19.87
C VAL A 43 5.16 15.23 -18.44
N GLY A 44 5.90 14.60 -17.53
CA GLY A 44 5.65 14.53 -16.09
C GLY A 44 6.04 15.81 -15.33
N SER A 45 5.92 15.77 -14.01
CA SER A 45 6.18 16.93 -13.13
C SER A 45 7.66 17.32 -13.02
N ASP A 46 8.57 16.40 -13.31
CA ASP A 46 10.02 16.59 -13.29
C ASP A 46 10.60 16.99 -14.66
N GLY A 47 9.75 17.07 -15.69
CA GLY A 47 10.16 17.36 -17.06
C GLY A 47 10.60 16.13 -17.86
N GLU A 48 10.58 14.94 -17.26
CA GLU A 48 10.79 13.67 -17.95
C GLU A 48 9.46 13.11 -18.50
N PRO A 49 9.47 12.11 -19.40
CA PRO A 49 8.24 11.44 -19.82
C PRO A 49 7.44 10.89 -18.63
N LEU A 50 6.13 11.11 -18.68
CA LEU A 50 5.19 10.65 -17.67
C LEU A 50 5.21 9.12 -17.62
N VAL A 51 5.63 8.60 -16.47
CA VAL A 51 5.74 7.17 -16.22
C VAL A 51 4.34 6.54 -16.16
N VAL A 52 4.17 5.44 -16.87
CA VAL A 52 3.03 4.53 -16.73
C VAL A 52 3.56 3.31 -15.96
N PRO A 53 3.38 3.27 -14.63
CA PRO A 53 3.99 2.23 -13.83
C PRO A 53 3.42 0.86 -14.20
N GLY A 54 4.32 -0.10 -14.40
CA GLY A 54 3.95 -1.51 -14.52
C GLY A 54 3.64 -2.15 -13.17
N GLU A 55 3.45 -3.47 -13.16
CA GLU A 55 3.13 -4.23 -11.93
C GLU A 55 4.26 -4.23 -10.88
N TYR A 56 5.48 -3.87 -11.27
CA TYR A 56 6.63 -3.86 -10.36
C TYR A 56 6.83 -2.47 -9.74
N VAL A 57 6.78 -2.43 -8.42
CA VAL A 57 7.11 -1.22 -7.64
C VAL A 57 8.63 -1.06 -7.59
N PHE A 58 9.13 0.02 -8.18
CA PHE A 58 10.51 0.47 -8.02
C PHE A 58 10.52 1.81 -7.28
N GLY A 59 11.41 1.95 -6.29
CA GLY A 59 11.48 3.15 -5.46
C GLY A 59 10.48 3.13 -4.31
N HIS A 60 10.14 4.32 -3.81
CA HIS A 60 9.19 4.48 -2.70
C HIS A 60 7.76 4.24 -3.16
N LEU A 61 6.95 3.59 -2.33
CA LEU A 61 5.54 3.32 -2.62
C LEU A 61 4.76 4.58 -3.01
N CYS A 62 4.93 5.70 -2.30
CA CYS A 62 4.23 6.96 -2.63
C CYS A 62 4.54 7.46 -4.04
N SER A 63 5.78 7.31 -4.52
CA SER A 63 6.15 7.72 -5.87
C SER A 63 5.46 6.86 -6.91
N HIS A 64 5.41 5.54 -6.67
CA HIS A 64 4.72 4.61 -7.56
C HIS A 64 3.21 4.88 -7.64
N LEU A 65 2.56 5.17 -6.50
CA LEU A 65 1.14 5.50 -6.46
C LEU A 65 0.84 6.85 -7.13
N LEU A 66 1.76 7.83 -6.99
CA LEU A 66 1.66 9.12 -7.66
C LEU A 66 1.76 8.95 -9.19
N ASP A 67 2.75 8.17 -9.66
CA ASP A 67 2.90 7.87 -11.08
C ASP A 67 1.66 7.16 -11.63
N ALA A 68 1.10 6.20 -10.89
CA ALA A 68 -0.10 5.48 -11.30
C ALA A 68 -1.32 6.41 -11.42
N SER A 69 -1.51 7.27 -10.42
CA SER A 69 -2.60 8.25 -10.41
C SER A 69 -2.48 9.26 -11.54
N ASN A 70 -1.29 9.82 -11.74
CA ASN A 70 -1.02 10.76 -12.83
C ASN A 70 -1.16 10.11 -14.20
N ALA A 71 -0.67 8.87 -14.38
CA ALA A 71 -0.82 8.13 -15.62
C ALA A 71 -2.29 7.89 -15.98
N GLU A 72 -3.12 7.47 -15.02
CA GLU A 72 -4.55 7.23 -15.26
C GLU A 72 -5.31 8.54 -15.56
N ALA A 73 -5.02 9.60 -14.80
CA ALA A 73 -5.60 10.91 -15.05
C ALA A 73 -5.19 11.47 -16.41
N ALA A 74 -3.91 11.38 -16.77
CA ALA A 74 -3.41 11.82 -18.07
C ALA A 74 -4.02 11.01 -19.22
N ALA A 75 -4.09 9.68 -19.08
CA ALA A 75 -4.72 8.81 -20.08
C ALA A 75 -6.21 9.17 -20.28
N THR A 76 -6.92 9.50 -19.21
CA THR A 76 -8.32 9.95 -19.27
C THR A 76 -8.43 11.28 -20.02
N ILE A 77 -7.63 12.28 -19.64
CA ILE A 77 -7.61 13.61 -20.29
C ILE A 77 -7.29 13.48 -21.78
N MET A 78 -6.30 12.65 -22.13
CA MET A 78 -5.91 12.39 -23.51
C MET A 78 -7.00 11.64 -24.28
N GLY A 79 -7.63 10.64 -23.66
CA GLY A 79 -8.71 9.87 -24.26
C GLY A 79 -9.96 10.71 -24.55
N GLU A 80 -10.26 11.70 -23.71
CA GLU A 80 -11.36 12.64 -23.92
C GLU A 80 -11.04 13.69 -25.00
N ALA A 81 -9.81 14.21 -25.01
CA ALA A 81 -9.40 15.27 -25.92
C ALA A 81 -9.08 14.76 -27.34
N ALA A 82 -8.38 13.62 -27.44
CA ALA A 82 -7.88 13.05 -28.68
C ALA A 82 -7.97 11.50 -28.64
N PRO A 83 -9.17 10.93 -28.83
CA PRO A 83 -9.37 9.48 -28.74
C PRO A 83 -8.45 8.69 -29.68
N GLY A 84 -7.73 7.71 -29.12
CA GLY A 84 -6.81 6.85 -29.87
C GLY A 84 -5.49 7.52 -30.27
N LYS A 85 -5.18 8.69 -29.71
CA LYS A 85 -3.95 9.45 -29.97
C LYS A 85 -2.94 9.41 -28.84
N ALA A 86 -3.18 8.62 -27.80
CA ALA A 86 -2.24 8.35 -26.72
C ALA A 86 -2.23 6.86 -26.39
N SER A 87 -1.07 6.33 -26.03
CA SER A 87 -0.88 4.92 -25.69
C SER A 87 0.42 4.74 -24.89
N GLU A 88 0.48 3.66 -24.12
CA GLU A 88 1.69 3.28 -23.38
C GLU A 88 2.78 2.81 -24.34
N PHE A 89 3.98 3.37 -24.18
CA PHE A 89 5.20 2.98 -24.88
C PHE A 89 6.27 2.68 -23.84
N HIS A 90 6.56 1.41 -23.60
CA HIS A 90 7.64 0.97 -22.70
C HIS A 90 7.60 1.59 -21.29
N GLY A 91 6.41 1.68 -20.71
CA GLY A 91 6.21 2.22 -19.37
C GLY A 91 6.20 3.75 -19.30
N VAL A 92 6.05 4.46 -20.41
CA VAL A 92 5.77 5.91 -20.44
C VAL A 92 4.60 6.21 -21.37
N LEU A 93 3.89 7.32 -21.13
CA LEU A 93 2.75 7.71 -21.94
C LEU A 93 3.21 8.49 -23.18
N ALA A 94 2.99 7.91 -24.36
CA ALA A 94 3.30 8.52 -25.65
C ALA A 94 2.02 8.99 -26.36
N TYR A 95 2.17 9.92 -27.32
CA TYR A 95 1.06 10.45 -28.09
C TYR A 95 1.42 10.81 -29.55
N ASP A 96 0.40 10.95 -30.40
CA ASP A 96 0.53 11.37 -31.80
C ASP A 96 0.86 12.87 -31.87
N TYR A 97 2.15 13.21 -31.94
CA TYR A 97 2.60 14.61 -32.00
C TYR A 97 2.02 15.42 -33.17
N ALA A 98 1.63 14.76 -34.25
CA ALA A 98 1.03 15.45 -35.40
C ALA A 98 -0.43 15.87 -35.14
N ASP A 99 -1.08 15.34 -34.10
CA ASP A 99 -2.45 15.67 -33.73
C ASP A 99 -2.50 16.92 -32.85
N GLU A 100 -3.26 17.93 -33.28
CA GLU A 100 -3.36 19.21 -32.58
C GLU A 100 -4.05 19.09 -31.21
N ALA A 101 -5.12 18.31 -31.12
CA ALA A 101 -5.85 18.12 -29.86
C ALA A 101 -5.01 17.35 -28.84
N ALA A 102 -4.23 16.37 -29.29
CA ALA A 102 -3.30 15.63 -28.44
C ALA A 102 -2.17 16.54 -27.90
N ARG A 103 -1.62 17.43 -28.73
CA ARG A 103 -0.63 18.43 -28.29
C ARG A 103 -1.21 19.40 -27.27
N GLU A 104 -2.39 19.98 -27.54
CA GLU A 104 -3.05 20.89 -26.60
C GLU A 104 -3.37 20.22 -25.25
N ALA A 105 -3.78 18.94 -25.28
CA ALA A 105 -4.02 18.17 -24.06
C ALA A 105 -2.72 17.93 -23.27
N THR A 106 -1.65 17.55 -23.96
CA THR A 106 -0.33 17.32 -23.34
C THR A 106 0.24 18.61 -22.73
N GLU A 107 0.12 19.75 -23.40
CA GLU A 107 0.53 21.05 -22.86
C GLU A 107 -0.23 21.41 -21.58
N ARG A 108 -1.54 21.15 -21.52
CA ARG A 108 -2.35 21.35 -20.30
C ARG A 108 -1.93 20.43 -19.16
N ILE A 109 -1.65 19.16 -19.45
CA ILE A 109 -1.17 18.19 -18.47
C ILE A 109 0.18 18.65 -17.90
N GLY A 110 1.15 18.95 -18.76
CA GLY A 110 2.47 19.42 -18.35
C GLY A 110 2.41 20.72 -17.55
N ALA A 111 1.57 21.68 -17.95
CA ALA A 111 1.37 22.92 -17.19
C ALA A 111 0.79 22.69 -15.79
N SER A 112 -0.17 21.76 -15.65
CA SER A 112 -0.71 21.37 -14.35
C SER A 112 0.36 20.74 -13.47
N LEU A 113 1.08 19.74 -14.00
CA LEU A 113 2.11 19.00 -13.28
C LEU A 113 3.31 19.86 -12.86
N ALA A 114 3.68 20.86 -13.66
CA ALA A 114 4.72 21.83 -13.31
C ALA A 114 4.31 22.78 -12.17
N GLY A 115 3.01 23.07 -12.04
CA GLY A 115 2.46 23.89 -10.96
C GLY A 115 2.18 23.11 -9.67
N TYR A 116 1.74 21.86 -9.81
CA TYR A 116 1.38 20.96 -8.74
C TYR A 116 1.52 19.50 -9.21
N PRO A 117 2.31 18.66 -8.52
CA PRO A 117 2.78 17.38 -9.08
C PRO A 117 1.73 16.26 -9.11
N VAL A 118 0.46 16.55 -8.84
CA VAL A 118 -0.65 15.59 -8.79
C VAL A 118 -1.77 16.08 -9.72
N LEU A 119 -2.23 15.24 -10.63
CA LEU A 119 -3.36 15.54 -11.53
C LEU A 119 -4.72 15.23 -10.89
N ASN A 120 -4.76 14.26 -9.97
CA ASN A 120 -5.97 13.82 -9.29
C ASN A 120 -5.69 13.47 -7.83
N ASP A 121 -5.86 14.44 -6.94
CA ASP A 121 -5.63 14.25 -5.49
C ASP A 121 -6.54 13.15 -4.90
N GLU A 122 -7.81 13.07 -5.32
CA GLU A 122 -8.76 12.12 -4.76
C GLU A 122 -8.35 10.67 -5.04
N ASP A 123 -7.92 10.39 -6.26
CA ASP A 123 -7.43 9.07 -6.65
C ASP A 123 -6.08 8.75 -5.97
N PHE A 124 -5.16 9.72 -5.92
CA PHE A 124 -3.88 9.52 -5.24
C PHE A 124 -4.07 9.23 -3.74
N ASP A 125 -4.87 10.03 -3.04
CA ASP A 125 -5.18 9.84 -1.61
C ASP A 125 -5.87 8.49 -1.36
N GLN A 126 -6.79 8.09 -2.26
CA GLN A 126 -7.45 6.79 -2.19
C GLN A 126 -6.43 5.65 -2.32
N ARG A 127 -5.55 5.72 -3.31
CA ARG A 127 -4.49 4.73 -3.55
C ARG A 127 -3.52 4.62 -2.38
N GLU A 128 -3.08 5.76 -1.81
CA GLU A 128 -2.22 5.77 -0.62
C GLU A 128 -2.91 5.10 0.57
N ARG A 129 -4.19 5.42 0.80
CA ARG A 129 -4.97 4.80 1.87
C ARG A 129 -5.16 3.29 1.67
N GLU A 130 -5.51 2.86 0.46
CA GLU A 130 -5.71 1.43 0.15
C GLU A 130 -4.42 0.63 0.32
N ALA A 131 -3.29 1.16 -0.16
CA ALA A 131 -1.98 0.52 -0.01
C ALA A 131 -1.55 0.46 1.47
N ALA A 132 -1.81 1.51 2.25
CA ALA A 132 -1.56 1.50 3.68
C ALA A 132 -2.43 0.48 4.42
N ILE A 133 -3.72 0.38 4.09
CA ILE A 133 -4.64 -0.63 4.67
C ILE A 133 -4.13 -2.05 4.38
N SER A 134 -3.77 -2.36 3.14
CA SER A 134 -3.20 -3.67 2.80
C SER A 134 -1.91 -3.95 3.57
N THR A 135 -1.04 -2.94 3.72
CA THR A 135 0.19 -3.12 4.50
C THR A 135 -0.10 -3.38 5.98
N LEU A 136 -1.06 -2.66 6.57
CA LEU A 136 -1.47 -2.84 7.96
C LEU A 136 -2.02 -4.25 8.19
N THR A 137 -2.83 -4.79 7.27
CA THR A 137 -3.41 -6.13 7.41
C THR A 137 -2.41 -7.24 7.12
N ASP A 138 -1.61 -7.08 6.07
CA ASP A 138 -0.81 -8.18 5.52
C ASP A 138 0.56 -8.30 6.19
N CYS A 139 1.09 -7.18 6.71
CA CYS A 139 2.44 -7.11 7.28
C CYS A 139 2.49 -6.72 8.76
N CYS A 140 1.41 -6.15 9.32
CA CYS A 140 1.38 -5.64 10.70
C CYS A 140 0.31 -6.31 11.58
N ASP A 141 -0.34 -7.36 11.08
CA ASP A 141 -1.38 -8.14 11.78
C ASP A 141 -2.52 -7.28 12.35
N VAL A 142 -2.76 -6.09 11.78
CA VAL A 142 -3.86 -5.23 12.16
C VAL A 142 -5.17 -5.86 11.67
N PRO A 143 -6.19 -6.03 12.53
CA PRO A 143 -7.47 -6.57 12.11
C PRO A 143 -8.09 -5.75 10.96
N ALA A 144 -8.52 -6.43 9.90
CA ALA A 144 -9.01 -5.78 8.68
C ALA A 144 -10.19 -4.84 8.93
N GLU A 145 -11.04 -5.15 9.91
CA GLU A 145 -12.19 -4.33 10.31
C GLU A 145 -11.82 -2.95 10.87
N ILE A 146 -10.59 -2.75 11.33
CA ILE A 146 -10.10 -1.47 11.87
C ILE A 146 -8.93 -0.87 11.09
N ALA A 147 -8.37 -1.58 10.12
CA ALA A 147 -7.20 -1.12 9.37
C ALA A 147 -7.42 0.27 8.73
N GLY A 148 -8.65 0.55 8.25
CA GLY A 148 -9.02 1.87 7.76
C GLY A 148 -9.02 2.97 8.84
N ASP A 149 -9.47 2.65 10.05
CA ASP A 149 -9.45 3.58 11.19
C ASP A 149 -8.01 3.84 11.66
N VAL A 150 -7.16 2.81 11.62
CA VAL A 150 -5.73 2.92 11.93
C VAL A 150 -5.01 3.81 10.90
N ALA A 151 -5.26 3.59 9.60
CA ALA A 151 -4.70 4.43 8.53
C ALA A 151 -5.15 5.90 8.67
N ALA A 152 -6.43 6.13 8.98
CA ALA A 152 -6.93 7.49 9.24
C ALA A 152 -6.23 8.13 10.46
N ALA A 153 -6.10 7.36 11.55
CA ALA A 153 -5.43 7.80 12.77
C ALA A 153 -3.93 8.11 12.58
N LEU A 154 -3.24 7.38 11.70
CA LEU A 154 -1.85 7.67 11.31
C LEU A 154 -1.76 9.00 10.56
N SER A 155 -2.65 9.21 9.59
CA SER A 155 -2.73 10.47 8.83
C SER A 155 -3.06 11.66 9.73
N ASP A 156 -4.01 11.52 10.66
CA ASP A 156 -4.37 12.57 11.63
C ASP A 156 -3.21 12.94 12.56
N ASP A 157 -2.30 11.99 12.82
CA ASP A 157 -1.06 12.21 13.56
C ASP A 157 0.06 12.84 12.71
N GLY A 158 -0.23 13.17 11.44
CA GLY A 158 0.71 13.76 10.49
C GLY A 158 1.75 12.77 9.96
N GLN A 159 1.51 11.46 10.08
CA GLN A 159 2.39 10.44 9.53
C GLN A 159 2.09 10.22 8.06
N SER A 160 3.13 10.01 7.26
CA SER A 160 2.98 9.57 5.87
C SER A 160 2.45 8.13 5.84
N LEU A 161 1.53 7.86 4.92
CA LEU A 161 1.02 6.52 4.65
C LEU A 161 1.96 5.68 3.76
N CYS A 162 3.10 6.24 3.36
CA CYS A 162 4.17 5.50 2.71
C CYS A 162 5.11 4.91 3.75
N THR A 163 5.20 3.58 3.79
CA THR A 163 6.06 2.84 4.73
C THR A 163 7.56 3.04 4.47
N ASP A 164 7.95 3.44 3.26
CA ASP A 164 9.33 3.82 2.95
C ASP A 164 9.69 5.21 3.48
N CYS A 165 8.69 6.07 3.70
CA CYS A 165 8.86 7.45 4.16
C CYS A 165 8.69 7.61 5.68
N SER A 166 7.95 6.70 6.32
CA SER A 166 7.65 6.78 7.75
C SER A 166 7.61 5.42 8.41
N ILE A 167 8.14 5.34 9.63
CA ILE A 167 7.94 4.19 10.53
C ILE A 167 6.71 4.50 11.37
N TRP A 168 5.68 3.66 11.26
CA TRP A 168 4.43 3.87 11.97
C TRP A 168 4.53 3.49 13.45
N ASP A 169 4.10 4.40 14.32
CA ASP A 169 3.92 4.15 15.76
C ASP A 169 2.60 3.43 16.02
N LEU A 170 2.50 2.17 15.58
CA LEU A 170 1.26 1.39 15.68
C LEU A 170 0.83 1.19 17.13
N GLY A 171 1.76 0.97 18.06
CA GLY A 171 1.43 0.82 19.48
C GLY A 171 0.64 2.01 20.03
N ARG A 172 1.09 3.24 19.76
CA ARG A 172 0.36 4.45 20.18
C ARG A 172 -1.01 4.58 19.53
N ILE A 173 -1.10 4.30 18.23
CA ILE A 173 -2.36 4.41 17.48
C ILE A 173 -3.37 3.37 17.96
N MET A 174 -2.93 2.12 18.09
CA MET A 174 -3.74 1.01 18.56
C MET A 174 -4.21 1.23 20.00
N ASP A 175 -3.33 1.69 20.89
CA ASP A 175 -3.67 2.08 22.25
C ASP A 175 -4.78 3.13 22.29
N ARG A 176 -4.69 4.17 21.44
CA ARG A 176 -5.70 5.24 21.33
C ARG A 176 -7.06 4.68 20.85
N LEU A 177 -7.03 3.64 20.02
CA LEU A 177 -8.23 2.94 19.54
C LEU A 177 -8.74 1.87 20.53
N GLY A 178 -8.08 1.70 21.68
CA GLY A 178 -8.46 0.75 22.72
C GLY A 178 -8.05 -0.69 22.42
N TYR A 179 -6.99 -0.86 21.62
CA TYR A 179 -6.37 -2.15 21.35
C TYR A 179 -5.05 -2.27 22.11
N ARG A 180 -4.70 -3.50 22.45
CA ARG A 180 -3.42 -3.87 23.05
C ARG A 180 -2.86 -5.07 22.30
N GLU A 181 -1.55 -5.13 22.19
CA GLU A 181 -0.85 -6.27 21.61
C GLU A 181 -1.00 -7.50 22.52
N CYS A 182 -1.22 -8.66 21.91
CA CYS A 182 -1.22 -9.95 22.58
C CYS A 182 0.17 -10.21 23.16
N ALA A 183 0.25 -10.61 24.42
CA ALA A 183 1.52 -10.83 25.10
C ALA A 183 2.38 -11.98 24.51
N GLU A 184 1.87 -12.75 23.55
CA GLU A 184 2.53 -13.94 22.99
C GLU A 184 2.63 -13.98 21.45
N CYS A 185 1.78 -13.30 20.67
CA CYS A 185 1.69 -13.53 19.21
C CYS A 185 1.63 -12.27 18.34
N ASP A 186 2.03 -11.11 18.86
CA ASP A 186 2.08 -9.80 18.19
C ASP A 186 0.73 -9.29 17.60
N GLY A 187 -0.33 -10.09 17.66
CA GLY A 187 -1.67 -9.72 17.19
C GLY A 187 -2.43 -8.82 18.16
N TRP A 188 -3.38 -8.06 17.66
CA TRP A 188 -4.07 -7.01 18.43
C TRP A 188 -5.41 -7.45 19.02
N ILE A 189 -5.67 -7.08 20.29
CA ILE A 189 -6.88 -7.42 21.05
C ILE A 189 -7.56 -6.15 21.53
N LYS A 190 -8.87 -6.01 21.29
CA LYS A 190 -9.64 -4.88 21.82
C LYS A 190 -9.83 -5.03 23.33
N THR A 191 -9.09 -4.25 24.12
CA THR A 191 -9.08 -4.39 25.58
C THR A 191 -8.40 -3.20 26.27
N SER A 192 -8.76 -2.98 27.53
CA SER A 192 -8.01 -2.11 28.44
C SER A 192 -7.14 -2.88 29.44
N HIS A 193 -7.17 -4.22 29.40
CA HIS A 193 -6.40 -5.07 30.30
C HIS A 193 -4.93 -5.12 29.87
N ASP A 194 -4.04 -5.15 30.86
CA ASP A 194 -2.61 -5.36 30.65
C ASP A 194 -2.33 -6.85 30.37
N GLU A 195 -1.29 -7.12 29.57
CA GLU A 195 -0.86 -8.47 29.16
C GLU A 195 -2.03 -9.36 28.65
N PRO A 196 -2.84 -8.89 27.68
CA PRO A 196 -3.94 -9.69 27.15
C PRO A 196 -3.41 -10.82 26.27
N LEU A 197 -4.20 -11.88 26.16
CA LEU A 197 -3.89 -13.07 25.38
C LEU A 197 -5.06 -13.43 24.48
N HIS A 198 -4.76 -13.74 23.22
CA HIS A 198 -5.70 -14.47 22.38
C HIS A 198 -5.98 -15.82 23.03
N TYR A 199 -7.22 -16.29 22.91
CA TYR A 199 -7.62 -17.55 23.52
C TYR A 199 -6.72 -18.73 23.11
N ASP A 200 -6.27 -18.77 21.86
CA ASP A 200 -5.39 -19.84 21.38
C ASP A 200 -3.96 -19.69 21.91
N CYS A 201 -3.48 -18.47 22.17
CA CYS A 201 -2.22 -18.23 22.87
C CYS A 201 -2.31 -18.67 24.32
N ALA A 202 -3.37 -18.28 25.04
CA ALA A 202 -3.63 -18.75 26.39
C ALA A 202 -3.69 -20.30 26.45
N LYS A 203 -4.24 -20.93 25.40
CA LYS A 203 -4.37 -22.39 25.29
C LYS A 203 -3.03 -23.12 25.17
N ALA A 204 -2.00 -22.47 24.65
CA ALA A 204 -0.67 -23.03 24.55
C ALA A 204 -0.05 -23.35 25.94
N HIS A 205 -0.62 -22.82 27.01
CA HIS A 205 -0.20 -23.05 28.40
C HIS A 205 -1.04 -24.13 29.12
N GLU A 206 -1.83 -24.89 28.39
CA GLU A 206 -2.48 -26.09 28.94
C GLU A 206 -1.43 -27.15 29.30
N GLU A 207 -1.54 -27.69 30.51
CA GLU A 207 -0.66 -28.78 30.96
C GLU A 207 -1.26 -30.15 30.63
N PRO A 208 -0.44 -31.16 30.28
CA PRO A 208 -0.89 -32.53 30.15
C PRO A 208 -1.60 -32.99 31.44
N ASP A 209 -2.80 -33.56 31.28
CA ASP A 209 -3.66 -34.04 32.37
C ASP A 209 -4.24 -32.94 33.31
N CYS A 210 -4.27 -31.66 32.90
CA CYS A 210 -4.94 -30.59 33.64
C CYS A 210 -5.84 -29.69 32.75
N GLU A 211 -7.16 -29.81 32.91
CA GLU A 211 -8.15 -29.04 32.13
C GLU A 211 -8.45 -27.64 32.71
N CYS A 212 -7.76 -27.21 33.77
CA CYS A 212 -8.10 -25.96 34.48
C CYS A 212 -7.94 -24.72 33.57
N VAL A 213 -6.85 -24.64 32.80
CA VAL A 213 -6.63 -23.55 31.83
C VAL A 213 -7.62 -23.64 30.66
N SER A 214 -7.90 -24.84 30.15
CA SER A 214 -8.91 -25.05 29.11
C SER A 214 -10.29 -24.53 29.52
N ARG A 215 -10.73 -24.88 30.73
CA ARG A 215 -12.04 -24.46 31.27
C ARG A 215 -12.11 -22.97 31.50
N LEU A 216 -11.02 -22.33 31.94
CA LEU A 216 -10.92 -20.87 32.02
C LEU A 216 -11.15 -20.25 30.65
N ILE A 217 -10.39 -20.70 29.65
CA ILE A 217 -10.44 -20.17 28.28
C ILE A 217 -11.83 -20.37 27.67
N ASP A 218 -12.42 -21.55 27.82
CA ASP A 218 -13.78 -21.83 27.35
C ASP A 218 -14.82 -20.93 28.04
N THR A 219 -14.67 -20.71 29.34
CA THR A 219 -15.55 -19.81 30.10
C THR A 219 -15.39 -18.36 29.63
N HIS A 220 -14.16 -17.88 29.48
CA HIS A 220 -13.86 -16.54 29.01
C HIS A 220 -14.38 -16.32 27.59
N ARG A 221 -14.09 -17.26 26.68
CA ARG A 221 -14.60 -17.25 25.31
C ARG A 221 -16.13 -17.22 25.25
N HIS A 222 -16.81 -18.01 26.09
CA HIS A 222 -18.27 -18.04 26.13
C HIS A 222 -18.90 -16.73 26.66
N ASN A 223 -18.20 -16.04 27.55
CA ASN A 223 -18.68 -14.78 28.15
C ASN A 223 -18.08 -13.53 27.49
N GLU A 224 -17.34 -13.68 26.39
CA GLU A 224 -16.66 -12.58 25.68
C GLU A 224 -15.71 -11.78 26.61
N VAL A 225 -15.04 -12.47 27.53
CA VAL A 225 -14.07 -11.88 28.47
C VAL A 225 -12.66 -12.09 27.94
N VAL A 226 -11.87 -11.02 27.86
CA VAL A 226 -10.46 -11.09 27.47
C VAL A 226 -9.68 -11.88 28.51
N THR A 227 -8.90 -12.86 28.06
CA THR A 227 -7.98 -13.61 28.93
C THR A 227 -6.68 -12.85 29.04
N THR A 228 -6.12 -12.76 30.24
CA THR A 228 -4.82 -12.14 30.50
C THR A 228 -3.80 -13.16 30.97
N TRP A 229 -2.52 -12.79 30.92
CA TRP A 229 -1.46 -13.62 31.47
C TRP A 229 -1.58 -13.81 32.99
N ALA A 230 -2.15 -12.83 33.69
CA ALA A 230 -2.47 -12.95 35.11
C ALA A 230 -3.48 -14.07 35.37
N ASP A 231 -4.55 -14.16 34.57
CA ASP A 231 -5.59 -15.19 34.72
C ASP A 231 -5.03 -16.61 34.52
N VAL A 232 -4.21 -16.79 33.48
CA VAL A 232 -3.54 -18.07 33.20
C VAL A 232 -2.62 -18.45 34.36
N ARG A 233 -1.79 -17.50 34.84
CA ARG A 233 -0.87 -17.73 35.95
C ARG A 233 -1.59 -18.06 37.25
N GLU A 234 -2.69 -17.37 37.56
CA GLU A 234 -3.51 -17.64 38.75
C GLU A 234 -4.17 -19.01 38.66
N THR A 235 -4.68 -19.39 37.49
CA THR A 235 -5.31 -20.70 37.26
C THR A 235 -4.31 -21.85 37.40
N LEU A 236 -3.12 -21.71 36.81
CA LEU A 236 -2.03 -22.67 36.96
C LEU A 236 -1.59 -22.81 38.43
N ARG A 237 -1.62 -21.71 39.20
CA ARG A 237 -1.24 -21.71 40.62
C ARG A 237 -2.33 -22.26 41.55
N GLY A 238 -3.60 -21.97 41.27
CA GLY A 238 -4.73 -22.32 42.12
C GLY A 238 -5.24 -23.75 41.93
N CYS A 239 -4.91 -24.39 40.81
CA CYS A 239 -5.32 -25.75 40.51
C CYS A 239 -4.26 -26.75 40.99
N GLU A 240 -4.61 -27.61 41.96
CA GLU A 240 -3.69 -28.58 42.59
C GLU A 240 -2.96 -29.47 41.57
N TYR A 241 -3.69 -29.89 40.52
CA TYR A 241 -3.14 -30.69 39.42
C TYR A 241 -2.17 -29.89 38.56
N CYS A 242 -2.56 -28.70 38.06
CA CYS A 242 -1.70 -27.84 37.25
C CYS A 242 -0.46 -27.37 38.03
N TYR A 243 -0.62 -26.98 39.29
CA TYR A 243 0.49 -26.51 40.13
C TYR A 243 1.57 -27.57 40.29
N SER A 244 1.18 -28.84 40.47
CA SER A 244 2.12 -29.96 40.58
C SER A 244 2.92 -30.24 39.31
N GLN A 245 2.40 -29.86 38.13
CA GLN A 245 3.10 -30.00 36.85
C GLN A 245 4.05 -28.82 36.61
N VAL A 246 3.60 -27.59 36.87
CA VAL A 246 4.40 -26.37 36.65
C VAL A 246 5.49 -26.18 37.72
N LEU A 247 5.22 -26.58 38.97
CA LEU A 247 6.13 -26.48 40.11
C LEU A 247 6.15 -27.80 40.89
N PRO A 248 6.76 -28.88 40.37
CA PRO A 248 6.74 -30.21 40.99
C PRO A 248 7.40 -30.30 42.37
N TYR A 249 8.16 -29.26 42.75
CA TYR A 249 8.79 -29.13 44.07
C TYR A 249 8.28 -27.91 44.87
N GLY A 250 7.28 -27.20 44.35
CA GLY A 250 6.62 -26.10 45.04
C GLY A 250 5.75 -26.64 46.17
N LYS A 251 5.80 -26.02 47.34
CA LYS A 251 4.82 -26.30 48.40
C LYS A 251 3.57 -25.49 48.10
N THR A 252 2.43 -26.16 47.94
CA THR A 252 1.11 -25.51 48.03
C THR A 252 1.00 -24.87 49.43
N ALA A 253 0.67 -23.57 49.45
CA ALA A 253 0.48 -22.81 50.68
C ALA A 253 -0.94 -23.00 51.23
#